data_AF-A0A838WEV9-F1
#
_entry.id   AF-A0A838WEV9-F1
#
_cell.length_a   1.000
_cell.length_b   1.000
_cell.length_c   1.000
_cell.angle_alpha   90.00
_cell.angle_beta   90.00
_cell.angle_gamma   90.00
#
_symmetry.space_group_name_H-M   'P 1'
#
loop_
_entity.id
_entity.type
_entity.pdbx_description
1 polymer ?
#
loop_
_entity_poly.entity_id
_entity_poly.type
_entity_poly.pdbx_seq_one_letter_code
_entity_poly.pdbx_strand_id
1 'polypeptide(L)' 'MLREILAEADTAGLPVRIQVEVFNPARRLYERLGFTQIADRGVYLFLGRPPVAQVKTAS' A
#
# COMPACT_ATOMS: atom_id res chain seq x y z
N MET A 1 -0.84 9.99 9.99
CA MET A 1 -1.29 10.29 8.60
C MET A 1 -1.25 9.08 7.65
N LEU A 2 -0.18 8.68 6.94
CA LEU A 2 -0.30 7.50 6.02
C LEU A 2 -0.53 6.16 6.76
N ARG A 3 0.15 5.95 7.89
CA ARG A 3 0.02 4.71 8.67
C ARG A 3 -1.38 4.49 9.25
N GLU A 4 -2.10 5.56 9.57
CA GLU A 4 -3.48 5.47 10.07
C GLU A 4 -4.43 4.98 8.98
N ILE A 5 -4.30 5.51 7.76
CA ILE A 5 -5.07 5.05 6.59
C ILE A 5 -4.80 3.56 6.32
N LEU A 6 -3.53 3.13 6.43
CA LEU A 6 -3.18 1.72 6.27
C LEU A 6 -3.83 0.85 7.36
N ALA A 7 -3.80 1.29 8.62
CA ALA A 7 -4.43 0.56 9.72
C ALA A 7 -5.96 0.48 9.58
N GLU A 8 -6.60 1.56 9.11
CA GLU A 8 -8.04 1.56 8.81
C GLU A 8 -8.37 0.61 7.66
N ALA A 9 -7.59 0.64 6.58
CA ALA A 9 -7.76 -0.26 5.45
C ALA A 9 -7.52 -1.73 5.83
N ASP A 10 -6.53 -2.00 6.69
CA ASP A 10 -6.27 -3.32 7.26
C ASP A 10 -7.47 -3.79 8.09
N THR A 11 -8.08 -2.90 8.88
CA THR A 11 -9.28 -3.19 9.67
C THR A 11 -10.51 -3.45 8.79
N ALA A 12 -10.64 -2.70 7.70
CA ALA A 12 -11.74 -2.83 6.75
C ALA A 12 -11.54 -3.99 5.75
N GLY A 13 -10.37 -4.63 5.71
CA GLY A 13 -10.05 -5.65 4.72
C GLY A 13 -9.95 -5.10 3.29
N LEU A 14 -9.58 -3.82 3.14
CA LEU A 14 -9.53 -3.13 1.85
C LEU A 14 -8.08 -2.94 1.37
N PRO A 15 -7.81 -3.10 0.06
CA PRO A 15 -6.51 -2.76 -0.50
C PRO A 15 -6.34 -1.24 -0.60
N VAL A 16 -5.10 -0.77 -0.42
CA VAL A 16 -4.74 0.63 -0.65
C VAL A 16 -3.95 0.75 -1.95
N ARG A 17 -4.26 1.74 -2.77
CA ARG A 17 -3.59 2.01 -4.05
C ARG A 17 -3.15 3.46 -4.14
N ILE A 18 -1.99 3.68 -4.76
CA ILE A 18 -1.42 5.01 -4.97
C ILE A 18 -0.81 5.12 -6.37
N GLN A 19 -0.75 6.34 -6.90
CA GLN A 19 0.03 6.67 -8.09
C GLN A 19 1.28 7.44 -7.64
N VAL A 20 2.44 7.04 -8.15
CA VAL A 20 3.72 7.68 -7.81
C VAL A 20 4.57 7.86 -9.07
N GLU A 21 5.26 8.99 -9.19
CA GLU A 21 6.22 9.16 -10.28
C GLU A 21 7.38 8.16 -10.18
N VAL A 22 7.85 7.67 -11.32
CA VAL A 22 8.91 6.64 -11.40
C VAL A 22 10.17 7.03 -10.62
N PHE A 23 10.52 8.32 -10.62
CA PHE A 23 11.72 8.87 -9.98
C PHE A 23 11.47 9.49 -8.60
N ASN A 24 10.28 9.33 -8.03
CA ASN A 24 9.98 9.88 -6.70
C ASN A 24 10.81 9.16 -5.62
N PRO A 25 11.62 9.87 -4.80
CA PRO A 25 12.40 9.27 -3.72
C PRO A 25 11.57 8.49 -2.69
N ALA A 26 10.29 8.85 -2.53
CA ALA A 26 9.36 8.18 -1.63
C ALA A 26 8.99 6.76 -2.08
N ARG A 27 9.35 6.32 -3.30
CA ARG A 27 9.07 4.96 -3.76
C ARG A 27 9.57 3.89 -2.79
N ARG A 28 10.78 4.07 -2.26
CA ARG A 28 11.37 3.17 -1.24
C ARG A 28 10.58 3.15 0.06
N LEU A 29 9.93 4.26 0.43
CA LEU A 29 9.05 4.30 1.60
C LEU A 29 7.81 3.43 1.37
N TYR A 30 7.18 3.55 0.20
CA TYR A 30 5.99 2.77 -0.14
C TYR A 30 6.32 1.27 -0.23
N GLU A 31 7.44 0.90 -0.85
CA GLU A 31 7.93 -0.48 -0.90
C GLU A 31 8.09 -1.07 0.51
N ARG A 32 8.73 -0.33 1.45
CA ARG A 32 8.86 -0.75 2.86
C ARG A 32 7.53 -0.88 3.60
N LEU A 33 6.50 -0.13 3.18
CA LEU A 33 5.17 -0.23 3.75
C LEU A 33 4.36 -1.39 3.16
N GLY A 34 4.91 -2.14 2.21
CA GLY A 34 4.28 -3.31 1.59
C GLY A 34 3.54 -3.00 0.29
N PHE A 35 3.72 -1.81 -0.28
CA PHE A 35 3.21 -1.52 -1.61
C PHE A 35 4.08 -2.19 -2.67
N THR A 36 3.43 -2.74 -3.68
CA THR A 36 4.06 -3.38 -4.84
C THR A 36 3.47 -2.81 -6.12
N GLN A 37 4.22 -2.85 -7.22
CA GLN A 37 3.71 -2.37 -8.51
C GLN A 37 2.61 -3.31 -9.02
N ILE A 38 1.45 -2.74 -9.34
CA ILE A 38 0.29 -3.45 -9.88
C ILE A 38 0.03 -3.09 -11.34
N ALA A 39 0.54 -1.95 -11.83
CA ALA A 39 0.57 -1.60 -13.25
C ALA A 39 1.66 -0.56 -13.54
N ASP A 40 2.24 -0.63 -14.73
CA ASP A 40 3.06 0.44 -15.32
C ASP A 40 2.17 1.30 -16.24
N ARG A 41 2.17 2.62 -16.07
CA ARG A 41 1.47 3.58 -16.94
C ARG A 41 2.43 4.63 -17.52
N GLY A 42 3.68 4.26 -17.75
CA GLY A 42 4.71 5.15 -18.30
C GLY A 42 5.38 5.97 -17.19
N VAL A 43 5.10 7.27 -17.12
CA VAL A 43 5.74 8.18 -16.15
C VAL A 43 5.27 7.99 -14.70
N TYR A 44 4.14 7.33 -14.50
CA TYR A 44 3.59 7.00 -13.19
C TYR A 44 3.51 5.48 -12.99
N LEU A 45 3.95 5.04 -11.82
CA LEU A 45 3.75 3.69 -11.31
C LEU A 45 2.45 3.64 -10.52
N PHE A 46 1.67 2.58 -10.76
CA PHE A 46 0.53 2.28 -9.91
C PHE A 46 0.94 1.22 -8.90
N LEU A 47 0.89 1.57 -7.61
CA LEU A 47 1.28 0.69 -6.52
C LEU A 47 0.06 0.27 -5.71
N GLY A 48 0.06 -0.97 -5.22
CA GLY A 48 -0.97 -1.54 -4.37
C GLY A 48 -0.39 -2.28 -3.18
N ARG A 49 -1.07 -2.16 -2.03
CA ARG A 49 -0.81 -2.95 -0.82
C ARG A 49 -2.09 -3.70 -0.43
N PRO A 50 -2.07 -5.05 -0.32
CA PRO A 50 -3.20 -5.80 0.21
C PRO A 50 -3.36 -5.52 1.72
N PRO A 51 -4.56 -5.69 2.29
CA PRO A 51 -4.73 -5.62 3.74
C PRO A 51 -3.91 -6.73 4.40
N VAL A 52 -3.31 -6.46 5.57
CA VAL A 52 -2.72 -7.56 6.36
C VAL A 52 -3.83 -8.45 6.92
N ALA A 53 -3.63 -9.77 6.85
CA ALA A 53 -4.56 -10.70 7.44
C ALA A 53 -4.61 -10.45 8.96
N GLN A 54 -5.78 -10.08 9.48
CA GLN A 54 -5.99 -10.07 10.92
C GLN A 54 -5.95 -11.52 11.38
N VAL A 55 -4.94 -11.87 12.17
CA VAL A 55 -4.96 -13.11 12.93
C VAL A 55 -6.13 -12.98 13.89
N LYS A 56 -7.21 -13.71 13.63
CA LYS A 56 -8.31 -13.86 14.59
C LYS A 56 -7.73 -14.64 15.78
N THR A 57 -7.24 -13.94 16.79
CA THR A 57 -6.97 -14.56 18.08
C THR A 57 -8.33 -14.95 18.66
N ALA A 58 -8.70 -16.22 18.51
CA ALA A 58 -9.83 -16.79 19.23
C ALA A 58 -9.47 -16.81 20.71
N SER A 59 -10.25 -16.09 21.52
CA SER A 59 -10.31 -16.27 22.98
C SER A 59 -11.41 -17.26 23.33
#